data_AF-A0A927X8W2-F1
#
_entry.id   AF-A0A927X8W2-F1
#
_cell.length_a   1.000
_cell.length_b   1.000
_cell.length_c   1.000
_cell.angle_alpha   90.00
_cell.angle_beta   90.00
_cell.angle_gamma   90.00
#
_symmetry.space_group_name_H-M   'P 1'
#
loop_
_entity.id
_entity.type
_entity.pdbx_description
1 polymer ?
#
loop_
_entity_poly.entity_id
_entity_poly.type
_entity_poly.pdbx_seq_one_letter_code
_entity_poly.pdbx_strand_id
1 'polypeptide(L)' 'MKELSIEEKFELLEKLVNKLENEKLSLEESIKLYEEAMKLSKELSIELNEVTKKVMLIQENGEKVEF' A
#
# COMPACT_ATOMS: atom_id res chain seq x y z
N MET A 1 18.93 2.41 4.07
CA MET A 1 17.95 1.43 3.54
C MET A 1 17.16 2.14 2.46
N LYS A 2 16.88 1.48 1.33
CA LYS A 2 16.06 2.04 0.27
C LYS A 2 14.60 1.93 0.70
N GLU A 3 13.86 3.03 0.64
CA GLU A 3 12.41 3.02 0.84
C GLU A 3 11.75 2.26 -0.31
N LEU A 4 10.77 1.41 -0.01
CA LEU A 4 10.01 0.71 -1.03
C LEU A 4 9.15 1.70 -1.81
N SER A 5 9.04 1.52 -3.12
CA SER A 5 8.06 2.20 -3.96
C SER A 5 6.63 1.79 -3.62
N ILE A 6 5.64 2.57 -4.09
CA ILE A 6 4.22 2.26 -3.92
C ILE A 6 3.90 0.90 -4.55
N GLU A 7 4.43 0.62 -5.73
CA GLU A 7 4.26 -0.64 -6.45
C GLU A 7 4.85 -1.83 -5.65
N GLU A 8 6.07 -1.69 -5.13
CA GLU A 8 6.69 -2.74 -4.30
C GLU A 8 5.90 -2.98 -3.00
N LYS A 9 5.33 -1.93 -2.40
CA LYS A 9 4.45 -2.05 -1.22
C LYS A 9 3.14 -2.76 -1.56
N PHE A 10 2.54 -2.49 -2.73
CA PHE A 10 1.35 -3.21 -3.20
C PHE A 10 1.64 -4.69 -3.43
N GLU A 11 2.74 -5.04 -4.10
CA GLU A 11 3.14 -6.44 -4.29
C GLU A 11 3.36 -7.16 -2.95
N LEU A 12 3.94 -6.46 -1.97
CA LEU A 12 4.14 -7.03 -0.64
C LEU A 12 2.81 -7.27 0.06
N LEU A 13 1.86 -6.32 -0.02
CA LEU A 13 0.53 -6.47 0.55
C LEU A 13 -0.21 -7.66 -0.07
N GLU A 14 -0.17 -7.81 -1.40
CA GLU A 14 -0.77 -8.96 -2.09
C GLU A 14 -0.14 -10.28 -1.63
N LYS A 15 1.18 -10.33 -1.44
CA LYS A 15 1.85 -11.53 -0.91
C LYS A 15 1.37 -11.86 0.51
N LEU A 16 1.21 -10.86 1.37
CA LEU A 16 0.71 -11.06 2.74
C LEU A 16 -0.74 -11.56 2.76
N VAL A 17 -1.62 -10.98 1.94
CA VAL A 17 -3.02 -11.42 1.81
C VAL A 17 -3.09 -12.85 1.26
N ASN A 18 -2.32 -13.16 0.21
CA ASN A 18 -2.28 -14.51 -0.34
C ASN A 18 -1.83 -15.56 0.69
N LYS A 19 -0.85 -15.22 1.56
CA LYS A 19 -0.44 -16.11 2.66
C LYS A 19 -1.55 -16.32 3.67
N LEU A 20 -2.23 -15.24 4.08
CA LEU A 20 -3.36 -15.30 5.00
C LEU A 20 -4.51 -16.19 4.48
N GLU A 21 -4.75 -16.19 3.17
CA GLU A 21 -5.84 -16.94 2.55
C GLU A 21 -5.49 -18.41 2.25
N ASN A 22 -4.23 -18.71 1.91
CA ASN A 22 -3.87 -20.00 1.30
C ASN A 22 -2.96 -20.89 2.17
N GLU A 23 -2.36 -20.37 3.24
CA GLU A 23 -1.47 -21.14 4.09
C GLU A 23 -2.17 -21.68 5.35
N LYS A 24 -1.80 -22.89 5.78
CA LYS A 24 -2.17 -23.40 7.11
C LYS A 24 -1.30 -22.73 8.16
N LEU A 25 -1.67 -21.51 8.52
CA LEU A 25 -1.01 -20.72 9.55
C LEU A 25 -1.54 -21.08 10.93
N SER A 26 -0.66 -21.03 11.94
CA SER A 26 -1.11 -20.98 13.33
C SER A 26 -1.82 -19.65 13.62
N LEU A 27 -2.67 -19.62 14.65
CA LEU A 27 -3.38 -18.40 15.05
C LEU A 27 -2.42 -17.23 15.32
N GLU A 28 -1.26 -17.50 15.94
CA GLU A 28 -0.27 -16.47 16.25
C GLU A 28 0.38 -15.89 14.97
N GLU A 29 0.67 -16.74 13.98
CA GLU A 29 1.21 -16.31 12.69
C GLU A 29 0.17 -15.51 11.89
N SER A 30 -1.09 -15.94 11.90
CA SER A 30 -2.19 -15.20 11.25
C SER A 30 -2.38 -13.81 11.85
N ILE A 31 -2.28 -13.67 13.19
CA ILE A 31 -2.37 -12.37 13.85
C ILE A 31 -1.22 -11.46 13.42
N LYS A 32 0.02 -11.96 13.41
CA LYS A 32 1.20 -11.18 13.00
C LYS A 32 1.10 -10.73 11.54
N LEU A 33 0.74 -11.64 10.63
CA LEU A 33 0.58 -11.32 9.21
C LEU A 33 -0.56 -10.32 8.98
N TYR A 34 -1.66 -10.45 9.72
CA TYR A 34 -2.76 -9.49 9.65
C TYR A 34 -2.34 -8.09 10.12
N GLU A 35 -1.62 -7.99 11.25
CA GLU A 35 -1.11 -6.71 11.74
C GLU A 35 -0.15 -6.05 10.73
N GLU A 36 0.73 -6.85 10.12
CA GLU A 36 1.66 -6.38 9.09
C GLU A 36 0.91 -5.88 7.83
N ALA A 37 -0.05 -6.66 7.34
CA ALA A 37 -0.87 -6.29 6.20
C ALA A 37 -1.69 -5.01 6.47
N MET A 38 -2.27 -4.88 7.67
CA MET A 38 -3.03 -3.69 8.07
C MET A 38 -2.16 -2.45 8.17
N LYS A 39 -0.95 -2.59 8.72
CA LYS A 39 0.01 -1.48 8.77
C LYS A 39 0.40 -1.02 7.37
N LEU A 40 0.78 -1.97 6.51
CA LEU A 40 1.19 -1.68 5.13
C LEU A 40 0.05 -1.05 4.31
N SER A 41 -1.18 -1.56 4.46
CA SER A 41 -2.38 -1.00 3.82
C SER A 41 -2.64 0.45 4.24
N LYS A 42 -2.46 0.76 5.54
CA LYS A 42 -2.60 2.12 6.05
C LYS A 42 -1.53 3.06 5.49
N GLU A 43 -0.28 2.61 5.41
CA GLU A 43 0.82 3.39 4.83
C GLU A 43 0.57 3.69 3.34
N LEU A 44 0.17 2.68 2.56
CA LEU A 44 -0.22 2.85 1.16
C LEU A 44 -1.37 3.85 0.99
N SER A 45 -2.39 3.77 1.84
CA SER A 45 -3.52 4.71 1.80
C SER A 45 -3.10 6.16 2.02
N ILE A 46 -2.16 6.40 2.95
CA ILE A 46 -1.62 7.74 3.21
C ILE A 46 -0.84 8.24 2.00
N GLU A 47 0.07 7.41 1.47
CA GLU A 47 0.94 7.77 0.35
C GLU A 47 0.12 8.06 -0.93
N LEU A 48 -0.90 7.26 -1.23
CA LEU A 48 -1.82 7.49 -2.34
C LEU A 48 -2.63 8.78 -2.19
N ASN A 49 -3.07 9.10 -0.96
CA ASN A 49 -3.76 10.36 -0.70
C ASN A 49 -2.84 11.57 -0.95
N GLU A 50 -1.55 11.46 -0.64
CA GLU A 50 -0.58 12.52 -0.93
C GLU A 50 -0.34 12.69 -2.43
N VAL A 51 -0.19 11.58 -3.17
CA VAL A 51 -0.08 11.62 -4.63
C VAL A 51 -1.34 12.24 -5.24
N THR A 52 -2.53 11.83 -4.79
CA THR A 52 -3.81 12.36 -5.26
C THR A 52 -3.90 13.87 -5.04
N LYS A 53 -3.52 14.36 -3.85
CA LYS A 53 -3.47 15.80 -3.56
C LYS A 53 -2.52 16.55 -4.48
N LYS A 54 -1.33 16.01 -4.75
CA LYS A 54 -0.37 16.61 -5.69
C LYS A 54 -0.96 16.72 -7.09
N VAL A 55 -1.61 15.66 -7.58
CA VAL A 55 -2.30 15.66 -8.87
C VAL A 55 -3.39 16.73 -8.92
N MET A 56 -4.21 16.83 -7.88
CA MET A 56 -5.26 17.86 -7.78
C MET A 56 -4.71 19.28 -7.85
N LEU A 57 -3.63 19.57 -7.11
CA LEU A 57 -2.98 20.89 -7.14
C LEU A 57 -2.43 21.26 -8.53
N ILE A 58 -1.89 20.29 -9.26
CA ILE A 58 -1.39 20.52 -10.63
C ILE A 58 -2.57 20.82 -11.58
N GLN A 59 -3.68 20.07 -11.45
CA GLN A 59 -4.91 20.32 -12.23
C GLN A 59 -5.53 21.69 -11.93
N GLU A 60 -5.58 22.11 -10.66
CA GLU A 60 -6.12 23.41 -10.25
C GLU A 60 -5.25 24.59 -10.74
N ASN A 61 -3.93 24.39 -10.86
CA ASN A 61 -3.00 25.38 -11.38
C ASN A 61 -2.94 25.45 -12.92
N GLY A 62 -3.78 24.69 -13.63
CA GLY A 62 -3.92 24.75 -15.09
C GLY A 62 -2.85 23.98 -15.88
N GLU A 63 -1.93 23.29 -15.21
CA GLU A 63 -1.05 22.31 -15.85
C GLU A 63 -1.86 21.02 -16.03
N LYS A 64 -2.35 20.77 -17.25
CA LYS A 64 -2.96 19.48 -17.57
C LYS A 64 -1.90 18.39 -17.42
N VAL A 65 -2.04 17.54 -16.40
CA VAL A 65 -1.30 16.27 -16.32
C VAL A 65 -1.88 15.34 -17.39
N GLU A 66 -1.26 15.29 -18.55
CA GLU A 66 -1.49 14.21 -19.51
C GLU A 66 -0.83 12.94 -18.95
N PHE A 67 -1.64 11.89 -18.81
CA PHE A 67 -1.22 10.54 -18.43
C PHE A 67 -0.87 9.72 -19.67
#